data_AF-A0A961ES83-F1
#
_entry.id   AF-A0A961ES83-F1
#
_cell.length_a   1.000
_cell.length_b   1.000
_cell.length_c   1.000
_cell.angle_alpha   90.00
_cell.angle_beta   90.00
_cell.angle_gamma   90.00
#
_symmetry.space_group_name_H-M   'P 1'
#
loop_
_entity.id
_entity.type
_entity.pdbx_description
1 polymer ?
#
loop_
_entity_poly.entity_id
_entity_poly.type
_entity_poly.pdbx_seq_one_letter_code
_entity_poly.pdbx_strand_id
1 'polypeptide(L)'
;YSTTYRTVISAGVDTPSNQDVLISPVLGSDEVRVVLSWNEHPQDLDSHLEYGYSHPEQVVWNDKTKLNGDLLLDYDVVTGFGPETVTIKGSAWTQPRRGYSVFNWTRYRTPSYYSVVPISDSGATVRIYKSNGLVRTYHAGPDQIGKWWYLFCLDAGGAVIDAGRSGCSTGDYFNAPYN
;
A
#
# COMPACT_ATOMS: atom_id res chain seq x y z
N TYR A 1 27.41 7.62 11.60
CA TYR A 1 27.47 6.15 11.57
C TYR A 1 26.40 5.62 12.52
N SER A 2 25.35 4.97 12.02
CA SER A 2 24.37 4.29 12.86
C SER A 2 24.44 2.81 12.52
N THR A 3 24.97 2.04 13.47
CA THR A 3 25.04 0.58 13.37
C THR A 3 23.83 0.03 14.09
N THR A 4 22.92 -0.62 13.36
CA THR A 4 21.73 -1.25 13.94
C THR A 4 21.99 -2.75 14.09
N TYR A 5 21.88 -3.26 15.31
CA TYR A 5 21.91 -4.70 15.58
C TYR A 5 20.47 -5.23 15.62
N ARG A 6 20.19 -6.38 14.98
CA ARG A 6 18.92 -7.10 15.11
C ARG A 6 19.17 -8.51 15.64
N THR A 7 18.51 -8.86 16.74
CA THR A 7 18.49 -10.23 17.28
C THR A 7 17.38 -11.01 16.58
N VAL A 8 17.70 -12.20 16.07
CA VAL A 8 16.74 -13.13 15.48
C VAL A 8 16.51 -14.26 16.48
N ILE A 9 15.29 -14.40 16.98
CA ILE A 9 14.88 -15.59 17.74
C ILE A 9 14.06 -16.46 16.78
N SER A 10 14.65 -17.57 16.34
CA SER A 10 13.94 -18.62 15.62
C SER A 10 13.30 -19.57 16.63
N ALA A 11 11.98 -19.67 16.64
CA ALA A 11 11.25 -20.67 17.41
C ALA A 11 10.46 -21.54 16.42
N GLY A 12 11.11 -22.58 15.89
CA GLY A 12 10.50 -23.56 15.00
C GLY A 12 11.55 -24.50 14.41
N VAL A 13 11.42 -25.79 14.67
CA VAL A 13 12.45 -26.83 14.40
C VAL A 13 12.38 -27.42 12.99
N ASP A 14 11.62 -26.82 12.07
CA ASP A 14 11.56 -27.24 10.68
C ASP A 14 11.76 -26.02 9.78
N THR A 15 12.79 -26.07 8.94
CA THR A 15 13.13 -25.06 7.94
C THR A 15 12.68 -25.52 6.55
N PRO A 16 11.50 -25.10 6.04
CA PRO A 16 11.23 -25.14 4.62
C PRO A 16 12.02 -24.03 3.92
N SER A 17 12.75 -24.39 2.88
CA SER A 17 13.52 -23.49 2.01
C SER A 17 12.61 -22.57 1.18
N ASN A 18 12.04 -21.54 1.81
CA ASN A 18 11.50 -20.31 1.20
C ASN A 18 10.64 -19.56 2.23
N GLN A 19 11.23 -19.20 3.37
CA GLN A 19 10.64 -18.14 4.18
C GLN A 19 11.37 -16.85 3.85
N ASP A 20 10.80 -16.08 2.94
CA ASP A 20 10.87 -14.62 3.01
C ASP A 20 10.22 -14.23 4.34
N VAL A 21 10.97 -14.37 5.44
CA VAL A 21 10.56 -13.89 6.75
C VAL A 21 10.57 -12.38 6.62
N LEU A 22 9.43 -11.81 6.24
CA LEU A 22 9.13 -10.40 6.43
C LEU A 22 9.21 -10.15 7.94
N ILE A 23 10.41 -9.81 8.43
CA ILE A 23 10.61 -9.28 9.79
C ILE A 23 10.04 -7.85 9.78
N SER A 24 8.72 -7.78 9.71
CA SER A 24 7.97 -6.57 10.00
C SER A 24 8.11 -6.27 11.50
N PRO A 25 8.48 -5.05 11.89
CA PRO A 25 8.29 -4.59 13.25
C PRO A 25 6.88 -4.92 13.76
N VAL A 26 6.77 -5.24 15.04
CA VAL A 26 5.47 -5.38 15.72
C VAL A 26 4.76 -4.03 15.63
N LEU A 27 3.55 -4.03 15.08
CA LEU A 27 2.76 -2.81 14.93
C LEU A 27 2.17 -2.38 16.26
N GLY A 28 2.23 -1.07 16.52
CA GLY A 28 1.45 -0.43 17.58
C GLY A 28 -0.06 -0.58 17.34
N SER A 29 -0.86 -0.33 18.39
CA SER A 29 -2.33 -0.31 18.26
C SER A 29 -2.83 0.82 17.35
N ASP A 30 -2.00 1.85 17.19
CA ASP A 30 -2.17 3.05 16.38
C ASP A 30 -1.34 3.01 15.09
N GLU A 31 -1.02 1.81 14.60
CA GLU A 31 -0.31 1.62 13.35
C GLU A 31 -1.07 0.65 12.43
N VAL A 32 -0.95 0.88 11.13
CA VAL A 32 -1.36 -0.09 10.11
C VAL A 32 -0.27 -0.23 9.06
N ARG A 33 -0.09 -1.44 8.57
CA ARG A 33 0.80 -1.76 7.47
C ARG A 33 0.02 -2.32 6.30
N VAL A 34 0.25 -1.75 5.14
CA VAL A 34 -0.35 -2.17 3.88
C VAL A 34 0.75 -2.74 3.01
N VAL A 35 0.57 -3.96 2.52
CA VAL A 35 1.49 -4.65 1.63
C VAL A 35 0.79 -4.91 0.31
N LEU A 36 1.20 -4.22 -0.74
CA LEU A 36 0.80 -4.47 -2.13
C LEU A 36 1.82 -5.43 -2.75
N SER A 37 1.39 -6.49 -3.42
CA SER A 37 2.26 -7.42 -4.15
C SER A 37 1.64 -7.78 -5.49
N TRP A 38 2.41 -7.85 -6.57
CA TRP A 38 1.93 -8.21 -7.91
C TRP A 38 2.97 -9.01 -8.70
N ASN A 39 2.54 -9.58 -9.82
CA ASN A 39 3.37 -10.34 -10.76
C ASN A 39 4.14 -9.41 -11.73
N GLU A 40 4.87 -9.98 -12.68
CA GLU A 40 5.73 -9.23 -13.62
C GLU A 40 4.98 -8.16 -14.46
N HIS A 41 3.70 -8.37 -14.75
CA HIS A 41 2.93 -7.50 -15.64
C HIS A 41 1.61 -7.12 -14.99
N PRO A 42 1.24 -5.82 -14.92
CA PRO A 42 1.99 -4.65 -15.33
C PRO A 42 3.26 -4.48 -14.49
N GLN A 43 4.26 -3.82 -15.08
CA GLN A 43 5.60 -3.73 -14.48
C GLN A 43 5.66 -2.77 -13.29
N ASP A 44 4.68 -1.86 -13.20
CA ASP A 44 4.73 -0.67 -12.35
C ASP A 44 3.32 -0.39 -11.80
N LEU A 45 3.06 -0.91 -10.59
CA LEU A 45 1.90 -0.62 -9.75
C LEU A 45 2.40 0.04 -8.46
N ASP A 46 1.79 1.16 -8.12
CA ASP A 46 2.21 1.93 -6.96
C ASP A 46 1.09 2.06 -5.93
N SER A 47 1.51 1.95 -4.67
CA SER A 47 0.76 2.27 -3.48
C SER A 47 0.52 3.77 -3.42
N HIS A 48 -0.74 4.14 -3.19
CA HIS A 48 -1.16 5.52 -3.09
C HIS A 48 -1.96 5.70 -1.80
N LEU A 49 -1.42 6.49 -0.89
CA LEU A 49 -2.04 6.84 0.39
C LEU A 49 -2.37 8.33 0.41
N GLU A 50 -3.64 8.64 0.63
CA GLU A 50 -4.14 10.00 0.82
C GLU A 50 -4.51 10.19 2.28
N TYR A 51 -4.14 11.31 2.90
CA TYR A 51 -4.59 11.61 4.26
C TYR A 51 -4.75 13.12 4.52
N GLY A 52 -5.56 13.47 5.53
CA GLY A 52 -5.76 14.85 5.97
C GLY A 52 -7.16 15.43 5.73
N TYR A 53 -7.30 16.77 5.76
CA TYR A 53 -8.59 17.48 5.76
C TYR A 53 -9.02 18.04 4.38
N SER A 54 -8.10 18.51 3.54
CA SER A 54 -8.33 19.08 2.20
C SER A 54 -7.13 18.78 1.29
N HIS A 55 -7.32 18.82 -0.05
CA HIS A 55 -6.36 18.43 -1.12
C HIS A 55 -5.13 17.72 -0.53
N PRO A 56 -5.26 16.42 -0.24
CA PRO A 56 -4.60 15.77 0.87
C PRO A 56 -3.09 15.85 0.71
N GLU A 57 -2.41 15.79 1.84
CA GLU A 57 -1.06 15.30 1.79
C GLU A 57 -1.12 13.87 1.22
N GLN A 58 -0.41 13.65 0.12
CA GLN A 58 -0.37 12.36 -0.56
C GLN A 58 0.99 11.74 -0.28
N VAL A 59 0.99 10.47 0.10
CA VAL A 59 2.16 9.63 -0.07
C VAL A 59 1.93 8.78 -1.29
N VAL A 60 2.74 9.08 -2.29
CA VAL A 60 2.94 8.24 -3.46
C VAL A 60 4.32 7.59 -3.34
N TRP A 61 4.51 6.46 -4.00
CA TRP A 61 5.78 5.72 -4.04
C TRP A 61 7.05 6.60 -4.16
N ASN A 62 6.97 7.74 -4.88
CA ASN A 62 8.12 8.62 -5.13
C ASN A 62 8.19 9.87 -4.24
N ASP A 63 7.20 10.17 -3.40
CA ASP A 63 7.24 11.37 -2.55
C ASP A 63 7.98 11.11 -1.24
N LYS A 64 9.30 11.06 -1.35
CA LYS A 64 10.21 10.86 -0.22
C LYS A 64 10.17 12.00 0.80
N THR A 65 9.58 13.15 0.45
CA THR A 65 9.46 14.29 1.38
C THR A 65 8.40 14.03 2.46
N LYS A 66 7.47 13.11 2.20
CA LYS A 66 6.42 12.68 3.12
C LYS A 66 6.75 11.38 3.89
N LEU A 67 7.95 10.81 3.68
CA LEU A 67 8.43 9.59 4.34
C LEU A 67 9.20 9.85 5.64
N ASN A 68 8.93 10.96 6.34
CA ASN A 68 9.54 11.26 7.63
C ASN A 68 8.59 10.95 8.79
N GLY A 69 9.15 10.51 9.93
CA GLY A 69 8.44 10.34 11.20
C GLY A 69 7.27 9.35 11.18
N ASP A 70 6.11 9.85 10.75
CA ASP A 70 4.76 9.30 10.88
C ASP A 70 4.35 8.37 9.72
N LEU A 71 5.08 8.41 8.61
CA LEU A 71 4.86 7.55 7.46
C LEU A 71 6.19 6.90 7.06
N LEU A 72 6.16 5.59 6.87
CA LEU A 72 7.32 4.82 6.42
C LEU A 72 6.96 4.00 5.18
N LEU A 73 7.79 4.11 4.15
CA LEU A 73 7.83 3.17 3.04
C LEU A 73 8.99 2.22 3.33
N ASP A 74 8.68 0.98 3.70
CA ASP A 74 9.66 0.02 4.24
C ASP A 74 10.45 -0.72 3.14
N TYR A 75 9.93 -0.76 1.90
CA TYR A 75 10.59 -1.40 0.76
C TYR A 75 10.22 -0.66 -0.53
N ASP A 76 11.17 0.14 -1.03
CA ASP A 76 11.09 0.90 -2.29
C ASP A 76 11.98 0.18 -3.31
N VAL A 77 11.37 -0.60 -4.22
CA VAL A 77 12.08 -1.11 -5.39
C VAL A 77 11.93 -0.07 -6.50
N VAL A 78 12.95 0.78 -6.63
CA VAL A 78 13.00 1.89 -7.61
C VAL A 78 12.99 1.39 -9.07
N THR A 79 13.16 0.08 -9.29
CA THR A 79 13.15 -0.58 -10.61
C THR A 79 12.72 -2.05 -10.48
N GLY A 80 11.52 -2.42 -10.95
CA GLY A 80 11.10 -3.83 -11.10
C GLY A 80 9.83 -4.20 -10.32
N PHE A 81 9.67 -5.50 -10.06
CA PHE A 81 8.50 -6.13 -9.42
C PHE A 81 8.81 -6.47 -7.97
N GLY A 82 7.84 -6.31 -7.08
CA GLY A 82 8.02 -6.74 -5.70
C GLY A 82 6.92 -6.19 -4.81
N PRO A 83 6.83 -6.64 -3.56
CA PRO A 83 5.85 -6.08 -2.67
C PRO A 83 6.23 -4.65 -2.27
N GLU A 84 5.32 -3.70 -2.44
CA GLU A 84 5.41 -2.39 -1.83
C GLU A 84 4.76 -2.39 -0.45
N THR A 85 5.37 -1.69 0.50
CA THR A 85 4.87 -1.64 1.87
C THR A 85 4.78 -0.21 2.37
N VAL A 86 3.57 0.21 2.75
CA VAL A 86 3.29 1.49 3.42
C VAL A 86 2.91 1.21 4.87
N THR A 87 3.58 1.87 5.82
CA THR A 87 3.16 1.89 7.23
C THR A 87 2.66 3.28 7.61
N ILE A 88 1.43 3.34 8.15
CA ILE A 88 0.78 4.54 8.65
C ILE A 88 0.87 4.53 10.17
N LYS A 89 1.43 5.59 10.76
CA LYS A 89 1.60 5.75 12.21
C LYS A 89 1.62 7.24 12.61
N GLY A 90 1.85 7.52 13.88
CA GLY A 90 2.10 8.88 14.38
C GLY A 90 1.04 9.91 13.99
N SER A 91 1.41 11.12 13.57
CA SER A 91 0.43 12.17 13.21
C SER A 91 -0.42 11.85 12.00
N ALA A 92 0.02 10.97 11.09
CA ALA A 92 -0.78 10.49 9.96
C ALA A 92 -1.91 9.57 10.45
N TRP A 93 -1.68 8.80 11.52
CA TRP A 93 -2.69 7.93 12.12
C TRP A 93 -3.89 8.70 12.68
N THR A 94 -3.71 9.92 13.17
CA THR A 94 -4.80 10.69 13.78
C THR A 94 -5.59 11.53 12.77
N GLN A 95 -5.26 11.40 11.47
CA GLN A 95 -5.89 12.19 10.43
C GLN A 95 -7.34 11.72 10.19
N PRO A 96 -8.26 12.67 9.97
CA PRO A 96 -9.69 12.41 9.86
C PRO A 96 -10.04 11.61 8.61
N ARG A 97 -9.18 11.64 7.59
CA ARG A 97 -9.30 10.88 6.35
C ARG A 97 -7.98 10.23 6.05
N ARG A 98 -8.04 8.96 5.67
CA ARG A 98 -6.94 8.11 5.24
C ARG A 98 -7.50 7.15 4.21
N GLY A 99 -7.17 7.33 2.94
CA GLY A 99 -7.63 6.50 1.82
C GLY A 99 -6.45 5.80 1.16
N TYR A 100 -6.60 4.52 0.81
CA TYR A 100 -5.57 3.76 0.11
C TYR A 100 -6.09 3.24 -1.23
N SER A 101 -5.30 3.50 -2.27
CA SER A 101 -5.53 3.07 -3.63
C SER A 101 -4.24 2.55 -4.26
N VAL A 102 -4.38 1.84 -5.38
CA VAL A 102 -3.28 1.40 -6.22
C VAL A 102 -3.38 2.11 -7.56
N PHE A 103 -2.27 2.63 -8.05
CA PHE A 103 -2.19 3.29 -9.34
C PHE A 103 -1.28 2.50 -10.30
N ASN A 104 -1.74 2.32 -11.53
CA ASN A 104 -1.01 1.62 -12.57
C ASN A 104 -0.26 2.61 -13.47
N TRP A 105 1.02 2.83 -13.17
CA TRP A 105 1.89 3.69 -13.98
C TRP A 105 2.26 3.08 -15.31
N THR A 106 2.34 1.75 -15.40
CA THR A 106 2.55 1.07 -16.70
C THR A 106 1.48 1.51 -17.70
N ARG A 107 0.21 1.52 -17.26
CA ARG A 107 -0.94 1.97 -18.06
C ARG A 107 -0.94 3.48 -18.30
N TYR A 108 -0.44 4.29 -17.36
CA TYR A 108 -0.33 5.73 -17.54
C TYR A 108 0.72 6.11 -18.60
N ARG A 109 1.90 5.47 -18.57
CA ARG A 109 3.05 5.76 -19.44
C ARG A 109 2.95 5.14 -20.83
N THR A 110 1.95 4.29 -21.07
CA THR A 110 1.76 3.58 -22.34
C THR A 110 0.69 4.27 -23.19
N PRO A 111 1.06 5.07 -24.21
CA PRO A 111 0.10 5.76 -25.09
C PRO A 111 -0.50 4.86 -26.18
N SER A 112 0.00 3.63 -26.38
CA SER A 112 -0.49 2.74 -27.43
C SER A 112 -1.51 1.73 -26.92
N TYR A 113 -2.59 1.52 -27.68
CA TYR A 113 -3.69 0.59 -27.36
C TYR A 113 -3.25 -0.87 -27.20
N TYR A 114 -2.08 -1.25 -27.75
CA TYR A 114 -1.64 -2.64 -27.87
C TYR A 114 -0.87 -3.22 -26.68
N SER A 115 -0.59 -2.43 -25.64
CA SER A 115 0.13 -2.91 -24.44
C SER A 115 -0.43 -2.36 -23.12
N VAL A 116 -1.73 -2.05 -23.10
CA VAL A 116 -2.39 -1.46 -21.94
C VAL A 116 -2.73 -2.56 -20.92
N VAL A 117 -1.73 -3.08 -20.21
CA VAL A 117 -1.93 -4.14 -19.20
C VAL A 117 -2.73 -3.57 -18.02
N PRO A 118 -3.98 -4.04 -17.80
CA PRO A 118 -4.82 -3.60 -16.68
C PRO A 118 -4.30 -4.11 -15.33
N ILE A 119 -4.84 -3.57 -14.24
CA ILE A 119 -4.55 -4.08 -12.90
C ILE A 119 -5.10 -5.52 -12.75
N SER A 120 -6.18 -5.89 -13.46
CA SER A 120 -6.72 -7.26 -13.44
C SER A 120 -5.69 -8.35 -13.81
N ASP A 121 -4.72 -8.02 -14.66
CA ASP A 121 -3.74 -8.99 -15.19
C ASP A 121 -2.50 -9.11 -14.27
N SER A 122 -2.42 -8.27 -13.25
CA SER A 122 -1.31 -8.17 -12.31
C SER A 122 -1.19 -9.30 -11.31
N GLY A 123 -2.26 -10.03 -11.04
CA GLY A 123 -2.35 -10.87 -9.85
C GLY A 123 -2.19 -10.07 -8.54
N ALA A 124 -2.39 -8.75 -8.57
CA ALA A 124 -2.13 -7.88 -7.44
C ALA A 124 -2.97 -8.30 -6.23
N THR A 125 -2.30 -8.32 -5.08
CA THR A 125 -2.89 -8.58 -3.78
C THR A 125 -2.49 -7.46 -2.83
N VAL A 126 -3.45 -6.90 -2.12
CA VAL A 126 -3.21 -5.92 -1.04
C VAL A 126 -3.59 -6.55 0.28
N ARG A 127 -2.64 -6.59 1.22
CA ARG A 127 -2.82 -7.14 2.57
C ARG A 127 -2.68 -6.04 3.60
N ILE A 128 -3.59 -6.01 4.57
CA ILE A 128 -3.60 -5.02 5.65
C ILE A 128 -3.32 -5.72 6.97
N TYR A 129 -2.30 -5.25 7.69
CA TYR A 129 -1.88 -5.75 8.98
C TYR A 129 -2.05 -4.66 10.05
N LYS A 130 -2.55 -5.05 11.22
CA LYS A 130 -2.57 -4.25 12.45
C LYS A 130 -1.81 -4.99 13.56
N SER A 131 -1.81 -4.47 14.78
CA SER A 131 -1.14 -5.08 15.94
C SER A 131 -1.56 -6.54 16.21
N ASN A 132 -2.77 -6.94 15.80
CA ASN A 132 -3.28 -8.31 15.95
C ASN A 132 -3.05 -9.20 14.70
N GLY A 133 -2.29 -8.73 13.71
CA GLY A 133 -1.98 -9.48 12.49
C GLY A 133 -2.78 -9.04 11.26
N LEU A 134 -2.98 -9.96 10.32
CA LEU A 134 -3.69 -9.71 9.07
C LEU A 134 -5.18 -9.46 9.34
N VAL A 135 -5.69 -8.30 8.95
CA VAL A 135 -7.09 -7.91 9.14
C VAL A 135 -7.89 -7.87 7.85
N ARG A 136 -7.23 -7.75 6.68
CA ARG A 136 -7.90 -7.75 5.39
C ARG A 136 -6.98 -8.15 4.24
N THR A 137 -7.55 -8.76 3.21
CA THR A 137 -6.89 -9.04 1.93
C THR A 137 -7.80 -8.67 0.78
N TYR A 138 -7.26 -8.00 -0.22
CA TYR A 138 -7.90 -7.70 -1.49
C TYR A 138 -7.14 -8.36 -2.62
N HIS A 139 -7.87 -8.86 -3.62
CA HIS A 139 -7.30 -9.40 -4.85
C HIS A 139 -7.81 -8.58 -6.02
N ALA A 140 -6.92 -8.24 -6.95
CA ALA A 140 -7.33 -7.67 -8.22
C ALA A 140 -8.24 -8.67 -8.94
N GLY A 141 -9.45 -8.24 -9.25
CA GLY A 141 -10.46 -8.99 -9.98
C GLY A 141 -10.58 -8.51 -11.44
N PRO A 142 -11.47 -9.13 -12.21
CA PRO A 142 -11.66 -8.81 -13.62
C PRO A 142 -12.14 -7.36 -13.85
N ASP A 143 -12.73 -6.73 -12.84
CA ASP A 143 -13.25 -5.35 -12.94
C ASP A 143 -12.17 -4.27 -12.76
N GLN A 144 -10.94 -4.65 -12.37
CA GLN A 144 -9.81 -3.73 -12.19
C GLN A 144 -9.12 -3.39 -13.52
N ILE A 145 -9.89 -2.88 -14.47
CA ILE A 145 -9.45 -2.53 -15.83
C ILE A 145 -8.86 -1.11 -15.94
N GLY A 146 -9.04 -0.28 -14.92
CA GLY A 146 -8.66 1.13 -14.89
C GLY A 146 -7.18 1.38 -14.58
N LYS A 147 -6.81 2.67 -14.54
CA LYS A 147 -5.53 3.14 -13.98
C LYS A 147 -5.54 3.12 -12.45
N TRP A 148 -6.72 3.30 -11.86
CA TRP A 148 -6.93 3.36 -10.43
C TRP A 148 -7.66 2.11 -9.95
N TRP A 149 -7.22 1.58 -8.83
CA TRP A 149 -7.96 0.64 -8.01
C TRP A 149 -8.12 1.23 -6.61
N TYR A 150 -9.35 1.60 -6.25
CA TYR A 150 -9.70 2.12 -4.94
C TYR A 150 -10.06 0.95 -4.02
N LEU A 151 -9.43 0.86 -2.84
CA LEU A 151 -9.57 -0.31 -1.96
C LEU A 151 -10.28 0.00 -0.66
N PHE A 152 -9.76 0.93 0.14
CA PHE A 152 -10.29 1.18 1.48
C PHE A 152 -9.93 2.54 2.05
N CYS A 153 -10.69 2.92 3.08
CA CYS A 153 -10.40 4.04 3.95
C CYS A 153 -10.26 3.55 5.39
N LEU A 154 -9.52 4.29 6.20
CA LEU A 154 -9.50 4.10 7.65
C LEU A 154 -10.41 5.15 8.29
N ASP A 155 -11.31 4.70 9.16
CA ASP A 155 -12.07 5.62 9.99
C ASP A 155 -11.20 6.26 11.07
N ALA A 156 -11.76 7.19 11.86
CA ALA A 156 -11.05 7.87 12.94
C ALA A 156 -10.42 6.89 13.96
N GLY A 157 -11.02 5.72 14.19
CA GLY A 157 -10.50 4.66 15.06
C GLY A 157 -9.54 3.69 14.38
N GLY A 158 -9.27 3.86 13.08
CA GLY A 158 -8.42 2.99 12.28
C GLY A 158 -9.11 1.69 11.86
N ALA A 159 -10.44 1.62 11.85
CA ALA A 159 -11.17 0.52 11.25
C ALA A 159 -11.14 0.62 9.72
N VAL A 160 -10.99 -0.53 9.05
CA VAL A 160 -10.93 -0.60 7.59
C VAL A 160 -12.34 -0.61 7.00
N ILE A 161 -12.66 0.42 6.23
CA ILE A 161 -13.92 0.57 5.48
C ILE A 161 -13.64 0.32 4.00
N ASP A 162 -14.35 -0.63 3.39
CA ASP A 162 -14.22 -0.90 1.95
C ASP A 162 -14.67 0.29 1.09
N ALA A 163 -13.96 0.52 -0.01
CA ALA A 163 -14.36 1.51 -1.00
C ALA A 163 -15.80 1.26 -1.51
N GLY A 164 -16.57 2.34 -1.63
CA GLY A 164 -17.98 2.31 -1.99
C GLY A 164 -18.94 2.13 -0.81
N ARG A 165 -18.45 1.99 0.43
CA ARG A 165 -19.27 1.99 1.64
C ARG A 165 -19.38 3.40 2.24
N SER A 166 -20.37 3.59 3.11
CA SER A 166 -20.51 4.85 3.87
C SER A 166 -19.23 5.10 4.68
N GLY A 167 -18.68 6.30 4.57
CA GLY A 167 -17.38 6.65 5.17
C GLY A 167 -16.16 6.31 4.29
N CYS A 168 -16.37 5.75 3.10
CA CYS A 168 -15.32 5.54 2.11
C CYS A 168 -15.89 5.56 0.68
N SER A 169 -16.29 6.74 0.21
CA SER A 169 -16.86 6.93 -1.12
C SER A 169 -15.74 6.98 -2.16
N THR A 170 -15.97 6.47 -3.37
CA THR A 170 -14.98 6.59 -4.46
C THR A 170 -14.69 8.05 -4.84
N GLY A 171 -15.65 8.95 -4.63
CA GLY A 171 -15.46 10.40 -4.77
C GLY A 171 -14.69 11.07 -3.61
N ASP A 172 -14.40 10.33 -2.54
CA ASP A 172 -13.54 10.79 -1.44
C ASP A 172 -12.06 10.58 -1.76
N TYR A 173 -11.74 9.75 -2.77
CA TYR A 173 -10.39 9.60 -3.28
C TYR A 173 -10.10 10.74 -4.24
N PHE A 174 -8.97 11.40 -4.03
CA PHE A 174 -8.61 12.57 -4.81
C PHE A 174 -8.07 12.11 -6.16
N ASN A 175 -8.84 12.34 -7.22
CA ASN A 175 -8.36 12.12 -8.58
C ASN A 175 -6.96 12.77 -8.75
N ALA A 176 -5.94 11.98 -8.99
CA ALA A 176 -4.63 12.44 -9.44
C ALA A 176 -4.26 11.71 -10.75
N PRO A 177 -3.49 12.33 -11.68
CA PRO A 177 -2.44 13.32 -11.38
C PRO A 177 -2.50 14.62 -12.20
N TYR A 178 -1.75 15.63 -11.76
CA TYR A 178 -0.73 16.23 -12.63
C TYR A 178 0.61 16.20 -11.89
N ASN A 179 1.65 15.81 -12.64
CA ASN A 179 3.03 15.57 -12.22
C ASN A 179 3.59 16.65 -11.29
#